data_AF-A0A8S0Y5W9-F1
#
_entry.id   AF-A0A8S0Y5W9-F1
#
_cell.length_a   1.000
_cell.length_b   1.000
_cell.length_c   1.000
_cell.angle_alpha   90.00
_cell.angle_beta   90.00
_cell.angle_gamma   90.00
#
_symmetry.space_group_name_H-M   'P 1'
#
loop_
_entity.id
_entity.type
_entity.pdbx_description
1 polymer ?
#
loop_
_entity_poly.entity_id
_entity_poly.type
_entity_poly.pdbx_seq_one_letter_code
_entity_poly.pdbx_strand_id
1 'polypeptide(L)'
;MNKYFIITVFSFLLGISRSGIADQLSVPVQIDYSLIKKAIIAQLYTGKEHSAELWNDRYGCSYLKLSNPNVEGQNGQIRLVNEVQAKFGTGMGGDCLTILEWAGVLETFQQPALDSNRSILSFPITRAGAYDRQGRHLAIDKLQELIKRFAEPRLASVKVDLNESRRSIGQTLAQFFPKNKVMQAQDMLNSLRFDEVNAGKNGLNIKLVFDAPAKINTANPKPAAPFSETEQKQWQAAWQQWDVFLSTAIKQVSDDAELPELRETLLQILKDSRSAFQAGLKEHDPDSADPVRAFFTHTWQRLSPVLSAVAKEAPGMQGLRYITLIAATDALYELENISAPFGLEISSDGLRRLARLLIAGQQQTQSEPPHYKP
;
A
#
# COMPACT_ATOMS: atom_id res chain seq x y z
N MET A 1 -27.39 -40.64 58.77
CA MET A 1 -26.00 -40.15 58.72
C MET A 1 -25.40 -40.52 57.36
N ASN A 2 -25.20 -39.49 56.52
CA ASN A 2 -24.47 -39.35 55.25
C ASN A 2 -24.28 -40.53 54.27
N LYS A 3 -24.96 -40.44 53.12
CA LYS A 3 -24.68 -41.18 51.87
C LYS A 3 -24.45 -40.23 50.67
N TYR A 4 -23.85 -39.07 50.89
CA TYR A 4 -23.48 -38.14 49.81
C TYR A 4 -22.02 -37.67 50.00
N PHE A 5 -21.04 -38.50 49.62
CA PHE A 5 -19.64 -38.05 49.62
C PHE A 5 -18.75 -38.71 48.56
N ILE A 6 -19.30 -39.21 47.44
CA ILE A 6 -18.48 -39.73 46.34
C ILE A 6 -19.04 -39.30 44.99
N ILE A 7 -19.27 -38.00 44.78
CA ILE A 7 -19.38 -37.40 43.43
C ILE A 7 -18.91 -35.93 43.52
N THR A 8 -17.66 -35.68 43.90
CA THR A 8 -17.13 -34.30 43.87
C THR A 8 -15.61 -34.25 43.71
N VAL A 9 -15.05 -34.97 42.74
CA VAL A 9 -13.63 -34.75 42.33
C VAL A 9 -13.44 -34.69 40.81
N PHE A 10 -14.46 -34.98 39.98
CA PHE A 10 -14.28 -35.09 38.52
C PHE A 10 -14.89 -33.96 37.66
N SER A 11 -15.06 -32.76 38.20
CA SER A 11 -15.57 -31.61 37.41
C SER A 11 -14.82 -30.29 37.59
N PHE A 12 -13.60 -30.30 38.14
CA PHE A 12 -12.79 -29.09 38.27
C PHE A 12 -11.50 -29.12 37.43
N LEU A 13 -11.58 -29.73 36.25
CA LEU A 13 -10.57 -29.65 35.17
C LEU A 13 -11.23 -29.28 33.84
N LEU A 14 -12.22 -28.38 33.88
CA LEU A 14 -12.53 -27.55 32.72
C LEU A 14 -11.41 -26.52 32.64
N GLY A 15 -10.35 -26.91 31.92
CA GLY A 15 -9.25 -26.06 31.57
C GLY A 15 -9.80 -24.76 30.98
N ILE A 16 -9.46 -23.65 31.64
CA ILE A 16 -9.45 -22.35 31.00
C ILE A 16 -8.36 -22.46 29.94
N SER A 17 -8.71 -23.02 28.78
CA SER A 17 -7.96 -22.78 27.56
C SER A 17 -8.02 -21.28 27.36
N ARG A 18 -6.98 -20.58 27.82
CA ARG A 18 -6.67 -19.26 27.28
C ARG A 18 -6.45 -19.50 25.80
N SER A 19 -7.49 -19.32 24.99
CA SER A 19 -7.33 -19.09 23.57
C SER A 19 -6.29 -17.99 23.48
N GLY A 20 -5.09 -18.32 23.02
CA GLY A 20 -4.08 -17.34 22.73
C GLY A 20 -4.69 -16.44 21.67
N ILE A 21 -5.17 -15.27 22.08
CA ILE A 21 -5.46 -14.19 21.16
C ILE A 21 -4.09 -13.87 20.58
N ALA A 22 -3.83 -14.29 19.36
CA ALA A 22 -2.70 -13.81 18.62
C ALA A 22 -2.87 -12.29 18.51
N ASP A 23 -1.89 -11.53 18.99
CA ASP A 23 -1.93 -10.08 18.87
C ASP A 23 -2.05 -9.73 17.38
N GLN A 24 -3.11 -9.01 17.01
CA GLN A 24 -3.36 -8.66 15.61
C GLN A 24 -2.54 -7.43 15.26
N LEU A 25 -1.78 -7.52 14.17
CA LEU A 25 -0.98 -6.42 13.64
C LEU A 25 -1.73 -5.79 12.48
N SER A 26 -1.68 -4.46 12.39
CA SER A 26 -2.43 -3.68 11.39
C SER A 26 -1.52 -2.68 10.69
N VAL A 27 -1.61 -2.66 9.37
CA VAL A 27 -0.83 -1.79 8.47
C VAL A 27 -1.80 -0.95 7.65
N PRO A 28 -1.74 0.39 7.73
CA PRO A 28 -2.46 1.24 6.80
C PRO A 28 -1.80 1.17 5.43
N VAL A 29 -2.59 0.84 4.39
CA VAL A 29 -2.17 0.87 2.99
C VAL A 29 -3.04 1.87 2.25
N GLN A 30 -2.43 2.79 1.51
CA GLN A 30 -3.16 3.75 0.69
C GLN A 30 -3.16 3.33 -0.79
N ILE A 31 -4.35 3.25 -1.39
CA ILE A 31 -4.53 3.04 -2.83
C ILE A 31 -4.88 4.38 -3.48
N ASP A 32 -4.03 4.83 -4.39
CA ASP A 32 -4.21 6.09 -5.12
C ASP A 32 -5.46 6.05 -6.04
N TYR A 33 -6.19 7.17 -6.13
CA TYR A 33 -7.40 7.25 -6.96
C TYR A 33 -7.15 7.04 -8.46
N SER A 34 -5.93 7.26 -8.95
CA SER A 34 -5.54 6.92 -10.32
C SER A 34 -5.60 5.41 -10.59
N LEU A 35 -5.32 4.56 -9.60
CA LEU A 35 -5.46 3.11 -9.73
C LEU A 35 -6.94 2.71 -9.80
N ILE A 36 -7.78 3.36 -8.99
CA ILE A 36 -9.24 3.17 -9.04
C ILE A 36 -9.79 3.61 -10.39
N LYS A 37 -9.35 4.76 -10.91
CA LYS A 37 -9.69 5.25 -12.26
C LYS A 37 -9.28 4.25 -13.33
N LYS A 38 -8.08 3.67 -13.26
CA LYS A 38 -7.64 2.64 -14.20
C LYS A 38 -8.52 1.38 -14.15
N ALA A 39 -8.90 0.92 -12.95
CA ALA A 39 -9.80 -0.21 -12.80
C ALA A 39 -11.18 0.06 -13.42
N ILE A 40 -11.73 1.25 -13.19
CA ILE A 40 -12.99 1.70 -13.80
C ILE A 40 -12.87 1.73 -15.33
N ILE A 41 -11.81 2.34 -15.87
CA ILE A 41 -11.60 2.44 -17.32
C ILE A 41 -11.50 1.05 -17.95
N ALA A 42 -10.69 0.16 -17.37
CA ALA A 42 -10.48 -1.18 -17.89
C ALA A 42 -11.76 -2.04 -17.92
N GLN A 43 -12.68 -1.81 -16.97
CA GLN A 43 -13.89 -2.62 -16.84
C GLN A 43 -15.11 -2.03 -17.55
N LEU A 44 -15.20 -0.70 -17.68
CA LEU A 44 -16.39 -0.04 -18.22
C LEU A 44 -16.16 0.79 -19.48
N TYR A 45 -14.97 1.38 -19.67
CA TYR A 45 -14.72 2.37 -20.73
C TYR A 45 -14.01 1.73 -21.92
N THR A 46 -14.56 0.61 -22.39
CA THR A 46 -14.00 -0.21 -23.47
C THR A 46 -14.56 0.14 -24.85
N GLY A 47 -15.42 1.15 -24.94
CA GLY A 47 -16.00 1.64 -26.19
C GLY A 47 -15.03 2.51 -26.99
N LYS A 48 -15.50 3.00 -28.15
CA LYS A 48 -14.74 3.94 -28.99
C LYS A 48 -14.37 5.19 -28.18
N GLU A 49 -13.16 5.72 -28.41
CA GLU A 49 -12.65 6.91 -27.72
C GLU A 49 -12.64 6.77 -26.18
N HIS A 50 -12.46 5.54 -25.67
CA HIS A 50 -12.42 5.25 -24.24
C HIS A 50 -13.70 5.70 -23.51
N SER A 51 -14.84 5.39 -24.11
CA SER A 51 -16.16 5.67 -23.56
C SER A 51 -16.82 4.42 -22.99
N ALA A 52 -17.74 4.62 -22.04
CA ALA A 52 -18.60 3.58 -21.52
C ALA A 52 -20.01 3.74 -22.08
N GLU A 53 -20.41 2.84 -22.98
CA GLU A 53 -21.79 2.78 -23.49
C GLU A 53 -22.63 1.94 -22.52
N LEU A 54 -23.34 2.61 -21.61
CA LEU A 54 -24.09 1.94 -20.53
C LEU A 54 -25.40 1.34 -21.03
N TRP A 55 -25.98 1.97 -22.06
CA TRP A 55 -27.21 1.55 -22.70
C TRP A 55 -27.30 2.08 -24.13
N ASN A 56 -27.89 1.27 -25.01
CA ASN A 56 -28.20 1.59 -26.41
C ASN A 56 -29.40 0.72 -26.84
N ASP A 57 -30.38 1.33 -27.49
CA ASP A 57 -31.60 0.63 -27.97
C ASP A 57 -31.41 -0.16 -29.28
N ARG A 58 -30.18 -0.22 -29.81
CA ARG A 58 -29.76 -0.85 -31.09
C ARG A 58 -30.28 -0.16 -32.35
N TYR A 59 -31.33 0.66 -32.25
CA TYR A 59 -31.88 1.45 -33.34
C TYR A 59 -31.27 2.86 -33.40
N GLY A 60 -30.50 3.26 -32.37
CA GLY A 60 -29.81 4.54 -32.28
C GLY A 60 -30.71 5.70 -31.84
N CYS A 61 -31.97 5.43 -31.47
CA CYS A 61 -32.87 6.46 -30.99
C CYS A 61 -32.66 6.80 -29.52
N SER A 62 -32.10 5.85 -28.75
CA SER A 62 -31.79 6.04 -27.35
C SER A 62 -30.47 5.41 -26.94
N TYR A 63 -29.68 6.17 -26.18
CA TYR A 63 -28.41 5.73 -25.65
C TYR A 63 -28.02 6.52 -24.39
N LEU A 64 -27.11 5.95 -23.60
CA LEU A 64 -26.46 6.61 -22.48
C LEU A 64 -24.97 6.26 -22.51
N LYS A 65 -24.14 7.28 -22.72
CA LYS A 65 -22.69 7.14 -22.89
C LYS A 65 -21.96 8.02 -21.87
N LEU A 66 -20.95 7.46 -21.21
CA LEU A 66 -20.04 8.18 -20.33
C LEU A 66 -18.66 8.32 -20.98
N SER A 67 -17.97 9.41 -20.67
CA SER A 67 -16.58 9.66 -21.06
C SER A 67 -15.83 10.41 -19.96
N ASN A 68 -14.50 10.46 -20.09
CA ASN A 68 -13.62 11.25 -19.25
C ASN A 68 -13.84 11.05 -17.73
N PRO A 69 -13.76 9.80 -17.22
CA PRO A 69 -13.97 9.56 -15.79
C PRO A 69 -12.88 10.24 -14.97
N ASN A 70 -13.28 10.95 -13.93
CA ASN A 70 -12.38 11.51 -12.92
C ASN A 70 -12.77 11.01 -11.52
N VAL A 71 -11.77 10.58 -10.75
CA VAL A 71 -11.97 9.97 -9.43
C VAL A 71 -11.25 10.81 -8.39
N GLU A 72 -11.95 11.22 -7.35
CA GLU A 72 -11.40 11.97 -6.23
C GLU A 72 -12.05 11.56 -4.90
N GLY A 73 -11.46 12.00 -3.80
CA GLY A 73 -12.00 11.79 -2.45
C GLY A 73 -12.74 13.01 -1.96
N GLN A 74 -13.97 12.84 -1.46
CA GLN A 74 -14.75 13.93 -0.89
C GLN A 74 -15.59 13.43 0.28
N ASN A 75 -15.40 14.06 1.45
CA ASN A 75 -16.19 13.82 2.67
C ASN A 75 -16.32 12.32 3.04
N GLY A 76 -15.22 11.58 2.97
CA GLY A 76 -15.21 10.14 3.31
C GLY A 76 -15.76 9.21 2.22
N GLN A 77 -16.13 9.76 1.05
CA GLN A 77 -16.65 9.03 -0.10
C GLN A 77 -15.73 9.19 -1.31
N ILE A 78 -15.84 8.27 -2.26
CA ILE A 78 -15.29 8.47 -3.60
C ILE A 78 -16.28 9.33 -4.38
N ARG A 79 -15.80 10.42 -4.98
CA ARG A 79 -16.55 11.20 -5.96
C ARG A 79 -16.05 10.83 -7.36
N LEU A 80 -16.95 10.29 -8.17
CA LEU A 80 -16.70 9.94 -9.55
C LEU A 80 -17.51 10.86 -10.46
N VAL A 81 -16.80 11.64 -11.26
CA VAL A 81 -17.34 12.62 -12.20
C VAL A 81 -17.12 12.12 -13.62
N ASN A 82 -18.15 12.21 -14.46
CA ASN A 82 -18.12 11.80 -15.86
C ASN A 82 -18.76 12.85 -16.74
N GLU A 83 -18.23 13.01 -17.95
CA GLU A 83 -19.02 13.60 -19.03
C GLU A 83 -20.06 12.60 -19.51
N VAL A 84 -21.24 13.09 -19.83
CA VAL A 84 -22.36 12.27 -20.27
C VAL A 84 -22.98 12.80 -21.55
N GLN A 85 -23.34 11.87 -22.43
CA GLN A 85 -24.23 12.08 -23.55
C GLN A 85 -25.39 11.09 -23.43
N ALA A 86 -26.60 11.60 -23.34
CA ALA A 86 -27.80 10.81 -23.25
C ALA A 86 -28.82 11.25 -24.28
N LYS A 87 -29.40 10.28 -24.99
CA LYS A 87 -30.56 10.49 -25.86
C LYS A 87 -31.62 9.48 -25.46
N PHE A 88 -32.86 9.92 -25.42
CA PHE A 88 -34.01 9.06 -25.20
C PHE A 88 -35.09 9.43 -26.21
N GLY A 89 -35.57 8.45 -26.96
CA GLY A 89 -36.57 8.63 -27.99
C GLY A 89 -37.17 7.31 -28.43
N THR A 90 -38.07 7.38 -29.41
CA THR A 90 -38.69 6.20 -30.02
C THR A 90 -38.59 6.29 -31.54
N GLY A 91 -38.39 5.15 -32.20
CA GLY A 91 -38.47 5.08 -33.65
C GLY A 91 -39.90 5.27 -34.13
N MET A 92 -40.11 6.10 -35.15
CA MET A 92 -41.39 6.31 -35.81
C MET A 92 -41.16 6.60 -37.30
N GLY A 93 -41.58 5.70 -38.19
CA GLY A 93 -41.47 5.90 -39.64
C GLY A 93 -40.04 5.92 -40.21
N GLY A 94 -39.05 5.41 -39.48
CA GLY A 94 -37.63 5.48 -39.87
C GLY A 94 -36.85 6.63 -39.22
N ASP A 95 -37.56 7.58 -38.61
CA ASP A 95 -36.98 8.68 -37.85
C ASP A 95 -37.04 8.43 -36.34
N CYS A 96 -36.16 9.08 -35.58
CA CYS A 96 -36.20 9.05 -34.12
C CYS A 96 -36.96 10.27 -33.58
N LEU A 97 -38.10 10.03 -32.95
CA LEU A 97 -38.80 11.04 -32.16
C LEU A 97 -38.09 11.19 -30.80
N THR A 98 -37.25 12.22 -30.69
CA THR A 98 -36.49 12.53 -29.47
C THR A 98 -37.40 13.10 -28.38
N ILE A 99 -37.38 12.48 -27.21
CA ILE A 99 -38.10 12.92 -26.00
C ILE A 99 -37.18 13.69 -25.07
N LEU A 100 -35.92 13.27 -24.97
CA LEU A 100 -34.88 13.91 -24.16
C LEU A 100 -33.55 13.79 -24.88
N GLU A 101 -32.81 14.90 -24.90
CA GLU A 101 -31.40 14.92 -25.29
C GLU A 101 -30.64 15.75 -24.27
N TRP A 102 -29.58 15.18 -23.70
CA TRP A 102 -28.80 15.79 -22.65
C TRP A 102 -27.31 15.55 -22.86
N ALA A 103 -26.53 16.61 -22.74
CA ALA A 103 -25.09 16.56 -22.60
C ALA A 103 -24.68 17.36 -21.37
N GLY A 104 -23.89 16.76 -20.49
CA GLY A 104 -23.53 17.38 -19.22
C GLY A 104 -22.61 16.51 -18.39
N VAL A 105 -22.75 16.62 -17.08
CA VAL A 105 -21.91 15.93 -16.10
C VAL A 105 -22.76 15.04 -15.21
N LEU A 106 -22.35 13.79 -15.05
CA LEU A 106 -22.86 12.87 -14.04
C LEU A 106 -21.84 12.76 -12.93
N GLU A 107 -22.28 13.09 -11.73
CA GLU A 107 -21.54 12.95 -10.50
C GLU A 107 -22.14 11.82 -9.68
N THR A 108 -21.30 10.96 -9.15
CA THR A 108 -21.70 9.91 -8.22
C THR A 108 -20.82 9.94 -6.99
N PHE A 109 -21.42 9.65 -5.84
CA PHE A 109 -20.72 9.45 -4.57
C PHE A 109 -20.83 8.00 -4.15
N GLN A 110 -19.69 7.37 -3.93
CA GLN A 110 -19.58 5.94 -3.66
C GLN A 110 -18.93 5.70 -2.31
N GLN A 111 -19.50 4.78 -1.53
CA GLN A 111 -18.91 4.33 -0.28
C GLN A 111 -18.12 3.05 -0.56
N PRO A 112 -16.78 3.08 -0.53
CA PRO A 112 -15.99 1.88 -0.76
C PRO A 112 -16.28 0.85 0.34
N ALA A 113 -16.45 -0.40 -0.07
CA ALA A 113 -16.77 -1.49 0.85
C ALA A 113 -16.09 -2.78 0.42
N LEU A 114 -15.62 -3.54 1.40
CA LEU A 114 -15.14 -4.90 1.22
C LEU A 114 -16.30 -5.88 1.33
N ASP A 115 -16.25 -6.94 0.53
CA ASP A 115 -17.18 -8.06 0.67
C ASP A 115 -16.94 -8.83 1.97
N SER A 116 -17.83 -9.78 2.29
CA SER A 116 -17.73 -10.58 3.52
C SER A 116 -16.42 -11.35 3.63
N ASN A 117 -15.84 -11.75 2.49
CA ASN A 117 -14.58 -12.47 2.43
C ASN A 117 -13.36 -11.54 2.44
N ARG A 118 -13.57 -10.21 2.43
CA ARG A 118 -12.53 -9.16 2.41
C ARG A 118 -11.54 -9.32 1.26
N SER A 119 -12.03 -9.81 0.14
CA SER A 119 -11.27 -10.10 -1.07
C SER A 119 -11.68 -9.21 -2.23
N ILE A 120 -12.92 -8.72 -2.23
CA ILE A 120 -13.44 -7.88 -3.30
C ILE A 120 -13.73 -6.49 -2.74
N LEU A 121 -13.06 -5.49 -3.31
CA LEU A 121 -13.38 -4.09 -3.09
C LEU A 121 -14.46 -3.66 -4.10
N SER A 122 -15.54 -3.08 -3.58
CA SER A 122 -16.70 -2.62 -4.34
C SER A 122 -16.98 -1.15 -4.07
N PHE A 123 -17.73 -0.50 -4.97
CA PHE A 123 -18.03 0.93 -4.90
C PHE A 123 -19.55 1.21 -5.00
N PRO A 124 -20.37 0.75 -4.04
CA PRO A 124 -21.79 1.08 -3.96
C PRO A 124 -22.05 2.58 -4.08
N ILE A 125 -22.98 2.95 -4.97
CA ILE A 125 -23.42 4.33 -5.12
C ILE A 125 -24.37 4.67 -3.99
N THR A 126 -24.08 5.78 -3.32
CA THR A 126 -24.90 6.35 -2.26
C THR A 126 -25.73 7.54 -2.74
N ARG A 127 -25.25 8.22 -3.79
CA ARG A 127 -25.88 9.41 -4.36
C ARG A 127 -25.41 9.61 -5.79
N ALA A 128 -26.30 10.08 -6.63
CA ALA A 128 -26.00 10.54 -7.99
C ALA A 128 -26.63 11.91 -8.24
N GLY A 129 -25.98 12.73 -9.05
CA GLY A 129 -26.44 14.05 -9.46
C GLY A 129 -26.09 14.31 -10.92
N ALA A 130 -27.01 14.96 -11.64
CA ALA A 130 -26.80 15.36 -13.03
C ALA A 130 -26.70 16.87 -13.11
N TYR A 131 -25.77 17.37 -13.91
CA TYR A 131 -25.52 18.79 -14.08
C TYR A 131 -25.38 19.14 -15.56
N ASP A 132 -25.72 20.37 -15.92
CA ASP A 132 -25.38 20.92 -17.23
C ASP A 132 -23.90 21.35 -17.29
N ARG A 133 -23.46 21.84 -18.45
CA ARG A 133 -22.07 22.30 -18.65
C ARG A 133 -21.72 23.54 -17.84
N GLN A 134 -22.71 24.26 -17.31
CA GLN A 134 -22.54 25.42 -16.44
C GLN A 134 -22.53 25.03 -14.96
N GLY A 135 -22.63 23.73 -14.64
CA GLY A 135 -22.63 23.22 -13.27
C GLY A 135 -23.98 23.36 -12.56
N ARG A 136 -25.07 23.65 -13.28
CA ARG A 136 -26.41 23.73 -12.69
C ARG A 136 -27.02 22.34 -12.59
N HIS A 137 -27.57 22.01 -11.43
CA HIS A 137 -28.22 20.73 -11.20
C HIS A 137 -29.47 20.55 -12.06
N LEU A 138 -29.64 19.36 -12.63
CA LEU A 138 -30.72 18.99 -13.53
C LEU A 138 -31.68 18.00 -12.86
N ALA A 139 -32.84 18.51 -12.43
CA ALA A 139 -33.92 17.71 -11.86
C ALA A 139 -34.97 17.37 -12.92
N ILE A 140 -34.59 16.55 -13.91
CA ILE A 140 -35.49 16.07 -14.97
C ILE A 140 -35.86 14.61 -14.67
N ASP A 141 -37.13 14.32 -14.41
CA ASP A 141 -37.58 12.98 -13.97
C ASP A 141 -37.11 11.86 -14.88
N LYS A 142 -37.23 12.05 -16.21
CA LYS A 142 -36.80 11.03 -17.17
C LYS A 142 -35.29 10.79 -17.15
N LEU A 143 -34.50 11.84 -16.95
CA LEU A 143 -33.06 11.72 -16.81
C LEU A 143 -32.69 10.95 -15.53
N GLN A 144 -33.36 11.26 -14.43
CA GLN A 144 -33.15 10.57 -13.15
C GLN A 144 -33.50 9.07 -13.25
N GLU A 145 -34.55 8.72 -13.99
CA GLU A 145 -34.89 7.32 -14.29
C GLU A 145 -33.77 6.62 -15.08
N LEU A 146 -33.23 7.27 -16.12
CA LEU A 146 -32.13 6.71 -16.94
C LEU A 146 -30.87 6.48 -16.10
N ILE A 147 -30.52 7.43 -15.23
CA ILE A 147 -29.37 7.32 -14.33
C ILE A 147 -29.54 6.13 -13.39
N LYS A 148 -30.68 6.05 -12.69
CA LYS A 148 -30.96 4.95 -11.74
C LYS A 148 -31.01 3.59 -12.42
N ARG A 149 -31.56 3.52 -13.64
CA ARG A 149 -31.76 2.25 -14.34
C ARG A 149 -30.52 1.73 -15.05
N PHE A 150 -29.70 2.63 -15.61
CA PHE A 150 -28.60 2.23 -16.49
C PHE A 150 -27.24 2.67 -16.00
N ALA A 151 -27.11 3.88 -15.43
CA ALA A 151 -25.81 4.37 -14.97
C ALA A 151 -25.39 3.76 -13.63
N GLU A 152 -26.24 3.89 -12.61
CA GLU A 152 -25.89 3.46 -11.25
C GLU A 152 -25.51 1.97 -11.19
N PRO A 153 -26.28 1.03 -11.78
CA PRO A 153 -25.95 -0.39 -11.69
C PRO A 153 -24.64 -0.75 -12.39
N ARG A 154 -24.33 -0.09 -13.52
CA ARG A 154 -23.09 -0.32 -14.26
C ARG A 154 -21.89 0.24 -13.52
N LEU A 155 -21.97 1.47 -13.03
CA LEU A 155 -20.92 2.11 -12.24
C LEU A 155 -20.67 1.36 -10.92
N ALA A 156 -21.72 0.89 -10.25
CA ALA A 156 -21.61 0.09 -9.03
C ALA A 156 -21.11 -1.36 -9.27
N SER A 157 -21.10 -1.84 -10.52
CA SER A 157 -20.61 -3.19 -10.85
C SER A 157 -19.08 -3.29 -10.91
N VAL A 158 -18.36 -2.16 -10.92
CA VAL A 158 -16.90 -2.15 -10.88
C VAL A 158 -16.43 -2.79 -9.59
N LYS A 159 -15.51 -3.75 -9.72
CA LYS A 159 -14.95 -4.49 -8.60
C LYS A 159 -13.44 -4.58 -8.75
N VAL A 160 -12.72 -4.51 -7.63
CA VAL A 160 -11.29 -4.79 -7.60
C VAL A 160 -11.07 -6.05 -6.79
N ASP A 161 -10.50 -7.07 -7.43
CA ASP A 161 -10.08 -8.30 -6.75
C ASP A 161 -8.73 -8.06 -6.06
N LEU A 162 -8.73 -8.16 -4.74
CA LEU A 162 -7.57 -7.97 -3.89
C LEU A 162 -6.81 -9.28 -3.62
N ASN A 163 -7.30 -10.44 -4.06
CA ASN A 163 -6.65 -11.73 -3.84
C ASN A 163 -5.27 -11.80 -4.50
N GLU A 164 -5.16 -11.27 -5.72
CA GLU A 164 -3.88 -11.21 -6.43
C GLU A 164 -2.88 -10.32 -5.70
N SER A 165 -3.34 -9.14 -5.24
CA SER A 165 -2.53 -8.24 -4.42
C SER A 165 -2.08 -8.92 -3.12
N ARG A 166 -2.98 -9.59 -2.42
CA ARG A 166 -2.66 -10.37 -1.20
C ARG A 166 -1.58 -11.41 -1.47
N ARG A 167 -1.73 -12.20 -2.54
CA ARG A 167 -0.77 -13.26 -2.90
C ARG A 167 0.60 -12.68 -3.23
N SER A 168 0.63 -11.61 -4.03
CA SER A 168 1.87 -10.91 -4.42
C SER A 168 2.60 -10.31 -3.20
N ILE A 169 1.86 -9.67 -2.29
CA ILE A 169 2.41 -9.15 -1.02
C ILE A 169 3.00 -10.31 -0.22
N GLY A 170 2.26 -11.40 -0.04
CA GLY A 170 2.73 -12.56 0.70
C GLY A 170 4.01 -13.17 0.12
N GLN A 171 4.06 -13.36 -1.19
CA GLN A 171 5.24 -13.87 -1.90
C GLN A 171 6.45 -12.95 -1.77
N THR A 172 6.23 -11.64 -1.80
CA THR A 172 7.30 -10.64 -1.64
C THR A 172 7.83 -10.66 -0.21
N LEU A 173 6.94 -10.62 0.78
CA LEU A 173 7.31 -10.66 2.20
C LEU A 173 8.03 -11.97 2.56
N ALA A 174 7.63 -13.10 1.97
CA ALA A 174 8.27 -14.41 2.15
C ALA A 174 9.79 -14.37 1.94
N GLN A 175 10.29 -13.51 1.04
CA GLN A 175 11.71 -13.40 0.69
C GLN A 175 12.57 -12.78 1.79
N PHE A 176 11.96 -12.05 2.72
CA PHE A 176 12.66 -11.35 3.80
C PHE A 176 12.76 -12.16 5.08
N PHE A 177 12.08 -13.31 5.19
CA PHE A 177 12.10 -14.10 6.42
C PHE A 177 13.32 -15.02 6.49
N PRO A 178 13.94 -15.15 7.69
CA PRO A 178 15.08 -16.03 7.87
C PRO A 178 14.67 -17.51 7.76
N LYS A 179 15.52 -18.32 7.12
CA LYS A 179 15.25 -19.74 6.79
C LYS A 179 14.92 -20.62 8.00
N ASN A 180 15.31 -20.22 9.21
CA ASN A 180 15.04 -20.94 10.45
C ASN A 180 13.67 -20.63 11.07
N LYS A 181 12.88 -19.70 10.50
CA LYS A 181 11.54 -19.32 10.98
C LYS A 181 10.44 -19.45 9.92
N VAL A 182 10.68 -20.23 8.86
CA VAL A 182 9.78 -20.35 7.69
C VAL A 182 8.35 -20.73 8.06
N MET A 183 8.14 -21.66 9.00
CA MET A 183 6.78 -22.04 9.41
C MET A 183 6.01 -20.89 10.07
N GLN A 184 6.64 -20.17 11.01
CA GLN A 184 6.02 -19.04 11.71
C GLN A 184 5.74 -17.87 10.76
N ALA A 185 6.66 -17.63 9.81
CA ALA A 185 6.47 -16.67 8.74
C ALA A 185 5.30 -17.06 7.84
N GLN A 186 5.20 -18.33 7.45
CA GLN A 186 4.12 -18.80 6.59
C GLN A 186 2.75 -18.68 7.28
N ASP A 187 2.64 -19.01 8.56
CA ASP A 187 1.39 -18.87 9.33
C ASP A 187 0.95 -17.39 9.39
N MET A 188 1.89 -16.48 9.64
CA MET A 188 1.63 -15.04 9.60
C MET A 188 1.19 -14.57 8.21
N LEU A 189 1.89 -14.99 7.14
CA LEU A 189 1.53 -14.64 5.77
C LEU A 189 0.17 -15.22 5.36
N ASN A 190 -0.21 -16.40 5.85
CA ASN A 190 -1.50 -17.02 5.60
C ASN A 190 -2.65 -16.27 6.29
N SER A 191 -2.38 -15.60 7.41
CA SER A 191 -3.36 -14.77 8.13
C SER A 191 -3.59 -13.38 7.51
N LEU A 192 -2.77 -13.00 6.52
CA LEU A 192 -2.80 -11.69 5.87
C LEU A 192 -4.14 -11.47 5.18
N ARG A 193 -4.85 -10.41 5.59
CA ARG A 193 -6.20 -10.08 5.09
C ARG A 193 -6.40 -8.58 5.06
N PHE A 194 -7.27 -8.11 4.18
CA PHE A 194 -7.76 -6.74 4.24
C PHE A 194 -8.89 -6.65 5.28
N ASP A 195 -9.08 -5.47 5.87
CA ASP A 195 -10.04 -5.29 6.97
C ASP A 195 -10.97 -4.09 6.77
N GLU A 196 -10.54 -2.90 7.16
CA GLU A 196 -11.33 -1.68 6.97
C GLU A 196 -10.91 -0.96 5.70
N VAL A 197 -11.86 -0.33 5.01
CA VAL A 197 -11.61 0.57 3.88
C VAL A 197 -12.35 1.89 4.10
N ASN A 198 -11.66 3.00 3.89
CA ASN A 198 -12.22 4.34 3.99
C ASN A 198 -11.69 5.24 2.87
N ALA A 199 -12.53 6.12 2.33
CA ALA A 199 -12.09 7.11 1.34
C ALA A 199 -11.43 8.29 2.05
N GLY A 200 -10.13 8.50 1.77
CA GLY A 200 -9.37 9.64 2.23
C GLY A 200 -9.32 10.75 1.17
N LYS A 201 -8.62 11.84 1.51
CA LYS A 201 -8.42 12.99 0.60
C LYS A 201 -7.66 12.60 -0.67
N ASN A 202 -6.60 11.80 -0.53
CA ASN A 202 -5.65 11.50 -1.61
C ASN A 202 -5.78 10.07 -2.16
N GLY A 203 -6.59 9.22 -1.54
CA GLY A 203 -6.75 7.82 -1.94
C GLY A 203 -7.63 7.05 -0.98
N LEU A 204 -7.79 5.75 -1.25
CA LEU A 204 -8.47 4.81 -0.37
C LEU A 204 -7.50 4.28 0.67
N ASN A 205 -7.82 4.46 1.95
CA ASN A 205 -7.06 3.89 3.04
C ASN A 205 -7.67 2.52 3.37
N ILE A 206 -6.87 1.47 3.21
CA ILE A 206 -7.25 0.08 3.50
C ILE A 206 -6.33 -0.45 4.59
N LYS A 207 -6.89 -1.04 5.64
CA LYS A 207 -6.09 -1.76 6.64
C LYS A 207 -5.75 -3.15 6.13
N LEU A 208 -4.47 -3.47 6.12
CA LEU A 208 -3.95 -4.82 5.95
C LEU A 208 -3.60 -5.37 7.33
N VAL A 209 -4.17 -6.51 7.69
CA VAL A 209 -3.98 -7.10 9.02
C VAL A 209 -3.45 -8.53 8.91
N PHE A 210 -2.65 -8.93 9.89
CA PHE A 210 -2.12 -10.27 10.03
C PHE A 210 -1.93 -10.60 11.51
N ASP A 211 -1.88 -11.88 11.82
CA ASP A 211 -1.76 -12.38 13.18
C ASP A 211 -0.28 -12.46 13.55
N ALA A 212 0.10 -11.86 14.67
CA ALA A 212 1.44 -11.95 15.20
C ALA A 212 1.72 -13.39 15.64
N PRO A 213 2.88 -13.99 15.29
CA PRO A 213 3.24 -15.30 15.81
C PRO A 213 3.28 -15.26 17.35
N ALA A 214 2.62 -16.22 18.00
CA ALA A 214 2.47 -16.32 19.46
C ALA A 214 3.80 -16.42 20.26
N LYS A 215 4.94 -16.59 19.57
CA LYS A 215 6.30 -16.58 20.12
C LYS A 215 7.14 -15.41 19.59
N ILE A 216 6.51 -14.32 19.19
CA ILE A 216 7.12 -13.02 19.33
C ILE A 216 7.26 -12.81 20.84
N ASN A 217 8.39 -13.27 21.38
CA ASN A 217 8.81 -12.78 22.67
C ASN A 217 8.95 -11.27 22.49
N THR A 218 8.06 -10.50 23.11
CA THR A 218 8.25 -9.10 23.46
C THR A 218 9.41 -8.90 24.45
N ALA A 219 10.25 -9.92 24.64
CA ALA A 219 11.60 -9.71 25.10
C ALA A 219 12.27 -8.85 24.03
N ASN A 220 12.33 -7.55 24.29
CA ASN A 220 13.23 -6.63 23.61
C ASN A 220 14.53 -7.40 23.37
N PRO A 221 14.96 -7.59 22.11
CA PRO A 221 16.19 -8.31 21.83
C PRO A 221 17.25 -7.74 22.77
N LYS A 222 17.97 -8.59 23.53
CA LYS A 222 19.02 -8.09 24.44
C LYS A 222 19.86 -7.04 23.70
N PRO A 223 20.12 -5.85 24.29
CA PRO A 223 20.86 -4.81 23.61
C PRO A 223 22.11 -5.38 22.95
N ALA A 224 22.30 -5.10 21.67
CA ALA A 224 23.43 -5.62 20.95
C ALA A 224 24.67 -4.90 21.46
N ALA A 225 25.67 -5.64 21.94
CA ALA A 225 26.88 -5.02 22.47
C ALA A 225 27.50 -4.07 21.42
N PRO A 226 28.01 -2.90 21.83
CA PRO A 226 28.77 -2.01 20.98
C PRO A 226 29.89 -2.75 20.22
N PHE A 227 30.28 -2.22 19.07
CA PHE A 227 31.34 -2.83 18.27
C PHE A 227 32.70 -2.63 18.93
N SER A 228 33.45 -3.71 19.05
CA SER A 228 34.89 -3.69 19.36
C SER A 228 35.69 -2.98 18.26
N GLU A 229 36.91 -2.56 18.56
CA GLU A 229 37.78 -1.89 17.57
C GLU A 229 38.04 -2.74 16.32
N THR A 230 38.11 -4.06 16.48
CA THR A 230 38.28 -5.01 15.36
C THR A 230 37.03 -5.05 14.48
N GLU A 231 35.84 -5.13 15.08
CA GLU A 231 34.56 -5.09 14.37
C GLU A 231 34.35 -3.74 13.65
N GLN A 232 34.78 -2.63 14.25
CA GLN A 232 34.71 -1.31 13.62
C GLN A 232 35.58 -1.23 12.35
N LYS A 233 36.80 -1.79 12.39
CA LYS A 233 37.68 -1.84 11.21
C LYS A 233 37.09 -2.72 10.10
N GLN A 234 36.53 -3.87 10.46
CA GLN A 234 35.88 -4.77 9.50
C GLN A 234 34.65 -4.13 8.85
N TRP A 235 33.81 -3.47 9.64
CA TRP A 235 32.68 -2.72 9.13
C TRP A 235 33.12 -1.57 8.21
N GLN A 236 34.16 -0.83 8.58
CA GLN A 236 34.65 0.29 7.74
C GLN A 236 35.11 -0.20 6.37
N ALA A 237 35.79 -1.34 6.30
CA ALA A 237 36.19 -1.97 5.04
C ALA A 237 34.96 -2.43 4.23
N ALA A 238 33.97 -3.04 4.87
CA ALA A 238 32.72 -3.42 4.20
C ALA A 238 31.97 -2.18 3.66
N TRP A 239 31.84 -1.13 4.47
CA TRP A 239 31.14 0.10 4.12
C TRP A 239 31.77 0.84 2.94
N GLN A 240 33.11 0.82 2.79
CA GLN A 240 33.78 1.47 1.65
C GLN A 240 33.29 0.92 0.30
N GLN A 241 33.02 -0.37 0.20
CA GLN A 241 32.51 -0.97 -1.04
C GLN A 241 31.10 -0.49 -1.35
N TRP A 242 30.25 -0.38 -0.33
CA TRP A 242 28.90 0.15 -0.44
C TRP A 242 28.89 1.65 -0.79
N ASP A 243 29.78 2.44 -0.20
CA ASP A 243 29.91 3.88 -0.46
C ASP A 243 30.28 4.16 -1.93
N VAL A 244 31.24 3.40 -2.47
CA VAL A 244 31.63 3.49 -3.89
C VAL A 244 30.48 3.07 -4.81
N PHE A 245 29.81 1.96 -4.49
CA PHE A 245 28.68 1.48 -5.28
C PHE A 245 27.52 2.49 -5.29
N LEU A 246 27.09 2.97 -4.11
CA LEU A 246 25.96 3.89 -3.96
C LEU A 246 26.26 5.26 -4.58
N SER A 247 27.46 5.81 -4.36
CA SER A 247 27.84 7.07 -5.00
C SER A 247 27.91 6.96 -6.52
N THR A 248 28.28 5.79 -7.06
CA THR A 248 28.26 5.52 -8.50
C THR A 248 26.84 5.37 -9.03
N ALA A 249 25.97 4.64 -8.32
CA ALA A 249 24.57 4.49 -8.69
C ALA A 249 23.84 5.85 -8.69
N ILE A 250 24.07 6.70 -7.68
CA ILE A 250 23.50 8.06 -7.62
C ILE A 250 24.02 8.93 -8.79
N LYS A 251 25.28 8.77 -9.19
CA LYS A 251 25.83 9.46 -10.37
C LYS A 251 25.18 8.96 -11.66
N GLN A 252 24.94 7.66 -11.82
CA GLN A 252 24.31 7.09 -13.02
C GLN A 252 22.85 7.53 -13.20
N VAL A 253 22.14 7.82 -12.11
CA VAL A 253 20.80 8.43 -12.16
C VAL A 253 20.84 9.84 -12.77
N SER A 254 22.02 10.46 -12.92
CA SER A 254 22.19 11.84 -13.43
C SER A 254 22.38 11.97 -14.94
N ASP A 255 22.45 10.88 -15.70
CA ASP A 255 22.57 10.97 -17.16
C ASP A 255 21.21 11.31 -17.83
N ASP A 256 20.10 11.20 -17.11
CA ASP A 256 18.79 11.79 -17.47
C ASP A 256 18.65 13.17 -16.79
N ALA A 257 18.64 14.23 -17.60
CA ALA A 257 18.91 15.62 -17.23
C ALA A 257 17.90 16.34 -16.31
N GLU A 258 16.97 15.66 -15.64
CA GLU A 258 15.78 16.33 -15.08
C GLU A 258 15.68 16.43 -13.55
N LEU A 259 16.61 15.89 -12.74
CA LEU A 259 16.41 15.82 -11.27
C LEU A 259 17.63 16.21 -10.39
N PRO A 260 18.19 17.44 -10.53
CA PRO A 260 19.36 17.88 -9.75
C PRO A 260 19.13 17.93 -8.23
N GLU A 261 17.94 18.35 -7.78
CA GLU A 261 17.61 18.46 -6.34
C GLU A 261 17.54 17.09 -5.66
N LEU A 262 16.98 16.08 -6.34
CA LEU A 262 16.96 14.70 -5.85
C LEU A 262 18.38 14.14 -5.69
N ARG A 263 19.25 14.41 -6.66
CA ARG A 263 20.65 13.96 -6.62
C ARG A 263 21.40 14.55 -5.44
N GLU A 264 21.33 15.86 -5.24
CA GLU A 264 22.00 16.53 -4.11
C GLU A 264 21.49 16.00 -2.78
N THR A 265 20.19 15.80 -2.67
CA THR A 265 19.56 15.21 -1.48
C THR A 265 20.08 13.79 -1.21
N LEU A 266 20.15 12.92 -2.23
CA LEU A 266 20.65 11.55 -2.10
C LEU A 266 22.15 11.49 -1.74
N LEU A 267 22.98 12.35 -2.34
CA LEU A 267 24.41 12.43 -2.00
C LEU A 267 24.63 12.89 -0.55
N GLN A 268 23.84 13.86 -0.09
CA GLN A 268 23.91 14.33 1.28
C GLN A 268 23.43 13.26 2.27
N ILE A 269 22.36 12.53 1.94
CA ILE A 269 21.89 11.39 2.74
C ILE A 269 22.97 10.30 2.84
N LEU A 270 23.62 9.95 1.73
CA LEU A 270 24.71 8.97 1.74
C LEU A 270 25.85 9.41 2.67
N LYS A 271 26.23 10.69 2.62
CA LYS A 271 27.25 11.25 3.51
C LYS A 271 26.83 11.22 4.98
N ASP A 272 25.61 11.64 5.27
CA ASP A 272 25.04 11.70 6.63
C ASP A 272 24.93 10.28 7.24
N SER A 273 24.60 9.27 6.40
CA SER A 273 24.44 7.87 6.82
C SER A 273 25.69 7.30 7.47
N ARG A 274 26.88 7.66 6.95
CA ARG A 274 28.16 7.18 7.48
C ARG A 274 28.36 7.61 8.93
N SER A 275 28.07 8.87 9.23
CA SER A 275 28.20 9.44 10.57
C SER A 275 27.20 8.80 11.52
N ALA A 276 25.94 8.67 11.10
CA ALA A 276 24.87 8.08 11.90
C ALA A 276 25.13 6.61 12.21
N PHE A 277 25.55 5.81 11.22
CA PHE A 277 25.87 4.40 11.43
C PHE A 277 27.11 4.23 12.29
N GLN A 278 28.13 5.07 12.12
CA GLN A 278 29.30 5.03 12.99
C GLN A 278 28.95 5.37 14.45
N ALA A 279 28.02 6.29 14.68
CA ALA A 279 27.50 6.57 16.02
C ALA A 279 26.71 5.37 16.58
N GLY A 280 25.82 4.77 15.78
CA GLY A 280 25.03 3.60 16.20
C GLY A 280 25.85 2.34 16.50
N LEU A 281 27.03 2.19 15.89
CA LEU A 281 27.92 1.06 16.18
C LEU A 281 28.69 1.21 17.50
N LYS A 282 28.82 2.43 18.03
CA LYS A 282 29.50 2.72 19.30
C LYS A 282 28.52 2.70 20.46
N GLU A 283 29.06 2.67 21.68
CA GLU A 283 28.25 2.90 22.88
C GLU A 283 27.63 4.29 22.82
N HIS A 284 26.34 4.38 23.16
CA HIS A 284 25.62 5.64 23.28
C HIS A 284 24.80 5.61 24.56
N ASP A 285 24.47 6.80 25.07
CA ASP A 285 23.66 6.96 26.27
C ASP A 285 22.24 6.40 26.01
N PRO A 286 21.75 5.44 26.81
CA PRO A 286 20.40 4.89 26.69
C PRO A 286 19.29 5.96 26.77
N ASP A 287 19.54 7.09 27.44
CA ASP A 287 18.58 8.18 27.60
C ASP A 287 18.62 9.19 26.44
N SER A 288 19.58 9.04 25.52
CA SER A 288 19.67 9.84 24.29
C SER A 288 18.92 9.19 23.13
N ALA A 289 18.43 10.01 22.19
CA ALA A 289 17.76 9.52 20.99
C ALA A 289 18.70 8.61 20.18
N ASP A 290 18.21 7.42 19.79
CA ASP A 290 18.99 6.47 18.99
C ASP A 290 19.49 7.14 17.69
N PRO A 291 20.80 7.16 17.42
CA PRO A 291 21.37 7.90 16.30
C PRO A 291 20.97 7.33 14.94
N VAL A 292 20.71 6.02 14.85
CA VAL A 292 20.25 5.39 13.60
C VAL A 292 18.81 5.79 13.34
N ARG A 293 17.95 5.71 14.36
CA ARG A 293 16.55 6.11 14.27
C ARG A 293 16.37 7.58 13.94
N ALA A 294 17.14 8.45 14.60
CA ALA A 294 17.15 9.88 14.35
C ALA A 294 17.57 10.18 12.89
N PHE A 295 18.60 9.49 12.39
CA PHE A 295 19.04 9.61 11.01
C PHE A 295 17.94 9.23 10.02
N PHE A 296 17.34 8.05 10.15
CA PHE A 296 16.28 7.62 9.25
C PHE A 296 15.13 8.63 9.22
N THR A 297 14.63 9.02 10.41
CA THR A 297 13.52 9.98 10.54
C THR A 297 13.83 11.31 9.84
N HIS A 298 15.01 11.87 10.10
CA HIS A 298 15.45 13.13 9.48
C HIS A 298 15.66 12.99 7.97
N THR A 299 16.22 11.87 7.51
CA THR A 299 16.38 11.55 6.09
C THR A 299 15.03 11.49 5.40
N TRP A 300 14.01 10.89 6.01
CA TRP A 300 12.68 10.81 5.41
C TRP A 300 11.99 12.17 5.32
N GLN A 301 12.07 12.99 6.38
CA GLN A 301 11.56 14.36 6.37
C GLN A 301 12.14 15.22 5.23
N ARG A 302 13.39 14.94 4.84
CA ARG A 302 14.07 15.64 3.73
C ARG A 302 13.77 15.02 2.36
N LEU A 303 13.73 13.70 2.27
CA LEU A 303 13.59 12.99 1.00
C LEU A 303 12.15 12.96 0.48
N SER A 304 11.16 12.82 1.37
CA SER A 304 9.74 12.68 0.99
C SER A 304 9.22 13.88 0.18
N PRO A 305 9.46 15.16 0.56
CA PRO A 305 9.04 16.30 -0.24
C PRO A 305 9.66 16.33 -1.64
N VAL A 306 10.95 15.99 -1.75
CA VAL A 306 11.68 15.96 -3.03
C VAL A 306 11.11 14.86 -3.94
N LEU A 307 10.91 13.65 -3.42
CA LEU A 307 10.26 12.56 -4.16
C LEU A 307 8.82 12.91 -4.56
N SER A 308 8.08 13.65 -3.73
CA SER A 308 6.73 14.11 -4.04
C SER A 308 6.74 15.14 -5.18
N ALA A 309 7.73 16.04 -5.24
CA ALA A 309 7.91 16.96 -6.35
C ALA A 309 8.23 16.20 -7.65
N VAL A 310 9.19 15.27 -7.62
CA VAL A 310 9.52 14.40 -8.75
C VAL A 310 8.29 13.62 -9.23
N ALA A 311 7.50 13.08 -8.31
CA ALA A 311 6.32 12.30 -8.64
C ALA A 311 5.24 13.09 -9.39
N LYS A 312 5.12 14.39 -9.11
CA LYS A 312 4.16 15.29 -9.77
C LYS A 312 4.56 15.62 -11.20
N GLU A 313 5.86 15.74 -11.45
CA GLU A 313 6.41 16.09 -12.75
C GLU A 313 6.61 14.86 -13.65
N ALA A 314 6.79 13.68 -13.05
CA ALA A 314 7.02 12.45 -13.78
C ALA A 314 5.76 11.94 -14.54
N PRO A 315 5.85 11.66 -15.85
CA PRO A 315 4.70 11.22 -16.63
C PRO A 315 4.29 9.78 -16.32
N GLY A 316 2.97 9.53 -16.38
CA GLY A 316 2.38 8.20 -16.45
C GLY A 316 2.73 7.28 -15.27
N MET A 317 3.35 6.14 -15.57
CA MET A 317 3.63 5.08 -14.58
C MET A 317 4.80 5.40 -13.64
N GLN A 318 5.68 6.35 -13.99
CA GLN A 318 6.86 6.66 -13.17
C GLN A 318 6.47 7.49 -11.94
N GLY A 319 5.62 8.52 -12.10
CA GLY A 319 5.07 9.26 -10.98
C GLY A 319 4.31 8.37 -9.98
N LEU A 320 3.56 7.38 -10.49
CA LEU A 320 2.86 6.40 -9.66
C LEU A 320 3.80 5.51 -8.83
N ARG A 321 4.97 5.14 -9.38
CA ARG A 321 5.97 4.35 -8.63
C ARG A 321 6.52 5.17 -7.47
N TYR A 322 6.81 6.44 -7.67
CA TYR A 322 7.28 7.34 -6.60
C TYR A 322 6.22 7.55 -5.52
N ILE A 323 4.95 7.79 -5.88
CA ILE A 323 3.85 7.92 -4.91
C ILE A 323 3.67 6.63 -4.10
N THR A 324 3.70 5.47 -4.76
CA THR A 324 3.58 4.17 -4.08
C THR A 324 4.73 3.93 -3.11
N LEU A 325 5.96 4.29 -3.50
CA LEU A 325 7.14 4.21 -2.63
C LEU A 325 7.02 5.12 -1.41
N ILE A 326 6.51 6.35 -1.58
CA ILE A 326 6.28 7.30 -0.47
C ILE A 326 5.26 6.73 0.50
N ALA A 327 4.09 6.30 0.00
CA ALA A 327 3.04 5.73 0.83
C ALA A 327 3.50 4.46 1.57
N ALA A 328 4.29 3.60 0.92
CA ALA A 328 4.85 2.41 1.56
C ALA A 328 5.86 2.77 2.66
N THR A 329 6.66 3.82 2.47
CA THR A 329 7.67 4.25 3.46
C THR A 329 7.01 4.96 4.65
N ASP A 330 5.98 5.78 4.41
CA ASP A 330 5.16 6.36 5.48
C ASP A 330 4.49 5.26 6.33
N ALA A 331 3.97 4.22 5.67
CA ALA A 331 3.43 3.06 6.38
C ALA A 331 4.50 2.28 7.16
N LEU A 332 5.74 2.20 6.64
CA LEU A 332 6.87 1.53 7.31
C LEU A 332 7.29 2.24 8.62
N TYR A 333 7.22 3.58 8.69
CA TYR A 333 7.46 4.31 9.93
C TYR A 333 6.40 3.99 11.01
N GLU A 334 5.14 3.87 10.61
CA GLU A 334 4.04 3.48 11.51
C GLU A 334 4.14 1.99 11.93
N LEU A 335 4.82 1.17 11.12
CA LEU A 335 5.05 -0.27 11.32
C LEU A 335 6.25 -0.61 12.21
N GLU A 336 7.03 0.35 12.67
CA GLU A 336 8.29 0.08 13.37
C GLU A 336 8.10 -0.71 14.68
N ASN A 337 7.02 -0.43 15.40
CA ASN A 337 6.65 -1.19 16.62
C ASN A 337 6.29 -2.65 16.34
N ILE A 338 5.96 -2.95 15.08
CA ILE A 338 5.48 -4.25 14.60
C ILE A 338 6.65 -5.09 14.07
N SER A 339 7.73 -4.46 13.58
CA SER A 339 8.87 -5.13 12.95
C SER A 339 10.01 -5.51 13.92
N ALA A 340 10.12 -4.83 15.07
CA ALA A 340 11.16 -5.08 16.07
C ALA A 340 11.25 -6.56 16.54
N PRO A 341 10.14 -7.29 16.76
CA PRO A 341 10.18 -8.72 17.07
C PRO A 341 10.80 -9.63 16.01
N PHE A 342 10.84 -9.18 14.76
CA PHE A 342 11.41 -9.92 13.64
C PHE A 342 12.91 -9.61 13.45
N GLY A 343 13.50 -8.77 14.30
CA GLY A 343 14.90 -8.33 14.19
C GLY A 343 15.14 -7.31 13.09
N LEU A 344 14.07 -6.72 12.54
CA LEU A 344 14.08 -5.65 11.57
C LEU A 344 13.71 -4.35 12.29
N GLU A 345 14.67 -3.81 13.05
CA GLU A 345 14.50 -2.59 13.84
C GLU A 345 15.37 -1.48 13.26
N ILE A 346 14.81 -0.28 13.11
CA ILE A 346 15.58 0.92 12.75
C ILE A 346 16.22 1.47 14.03
N SER A 347 17.28 0.80 14.47
CA SER A 347 18.02 1.16 15.68
C SER A 347 19.50 0.82 15.57
N SER A 348 20.28 1.36 16.50
CA SER A 348 21.68 1.00 16.74
C SER A 348 21.84 -0.50 16.99
N ASP A 349 20.91 -1.11 17.71
CA ASP A 349 20.93 -2.55 17.99
C ASP A 349 20.65 -3.39 16.75
N GLY A 350 19.68 -2.98 15.92
CA GLY A 350 19.39 -3.58 14.61
C GLY A 350 20.61 -3.49 13.69
N LEU A 351 21.22 -2.30 13.59
CA LEU A 351 22.43 -2.06 12.82
C LEU A 351 23.59 -2.95 13.26
N ARG A 352 23.88 -3.04 14.56
CA ARG A 352 24.97 -3.88 15.11
C ARG A 352 24.77 -5.36 14.76
N ARG A 353 23.53 -5.86 14.84
CA ARG A 353 23.19 -7.26 14.48
C ARG A 353 23.39 -7.52 13.00
N LEU A 354 22.86 -6.64 12.15
CA LEU A 354 22.98 -6.74 10.69
C LEU A 354 24.45 -6.68 10.25
N ALA A 355 25.21 -5.73 10.79
CA ALA A 355 26.62 -5.56 10.47
C ALA A 355 27.46 -6.79 10.83
N ARG A 356 27.22 -7.44 11.98
CA ARG A 356 27.88 -8.70 12.35
C ARG A 356 27.55 -9.85 11.41
N LEU A 357 26.30 -9.95 10.93
CA LEU A 357 25.90 -10.95 9.93
C LEU A 357 26.65 -10.74 8.61
N LEU A 358 26.79 -9.48 8.17
CA LEU A 358 27.52 -9.14 6.94
C LEU A 358 29.02 -9.43 7.05
N ILE A 359 29.64 -9.06 8.18
CA ILE A 359 31.05 -9.37 8.47
C ILE A 359 31.28 -10.89 8.44
N ALA A 360 30.41 -11.66 9.09
CA ALA A 360 30.51 -13.13 9.12
C ALA A 360 30.34 -13.75 7.71
N GLY A 361 29.41 -13.23 6.91
CA GLY A 361 29.21 -13.69 5.53
C GLY A 361 30.42 -13.42 4.63
N GLN A 362 31.05 -12.25 4.74
CA GLN A 362 32.26 -11.94 3.97
C GLN A 362 33.45 -12.85 4.33
N GLN A 363 33.59 -13.21 5.61
CA GLN A 363 34.62 -14.14 6.06
C GLN A 363 34.42 -15.55 5.50
N GLN A 364 33.17 -16.00 5.38
CA GLN A 364 32.84 -17.31 4.78
C GLN A 364 33.21 -17.36 3.30
N THR A 365 32.86 -16.33 2.52
CA THR A 365 33.18 -16.24 1.08
C THR A 365 34.70 -16.16 0.81
N GLN A 366 35.48 -15.62 1.74
CA GLN A 366 36.94 -15.54 1.62
C GLN A 366 37.66 -16.85 2.03
N SER A 367 36.98 -17.72 2.76
CA SER A 367 37.54 -18.99 3.28
C SER A 367 37.26 -20.21 2.38
N GLU A 368 36.50 -20.06 1.31
CA GLU A 368 36.20 -21.12 0.35
C GLU A 368 37.33 -21.21 -0.70
N PRO A 369 38.09 -22.31 -0.81
CA PRO A 369 39.17 -22.43 -1.79
C PRO A 369 38.59 -22.43 -3.22
N PRO A 370 39.31 -21.88 -4.21
CA PRO A 370 38.82 -21.83 -5.58
C PRO A 370 38.59 -23.25 -6.09
N HIS A 371 37.33 -23.57 -6.39
CA HIS A 371 36.95 -24.78 -7.09
C HIS A 371 37.54 -24.73 -8.51
N TYR A 372 38.73 -25.31 -8.68
CA TYR A 372 39.25 -25.66 -9.99
C TYR A 372 38.40 -26.82 -10.53
N LYS A 373 37.57 -26.55 -11.53
CA LYS A 373 36.97 -27.63 -12.34
C LYS A 373 37.94 -27.95 -13.49
N PRO A 374 38.27 -29.23 -13.72
CA PRO A 374 39.01 -29.66 -14.91
C PRO A 374 38.20 -29.46 -16.19
#